data_AF-A0A4V1SSC8-F1
#
_entry.id   AF-A0A4V1SSC8-F1
#
_cell.length_a   1.000
_cell.length_b   1.000
_cell.length_c   1.000
_cell.angle_alpha   90.00
_cell.angle_beta   90.00
_cell.angle_gamma   90.00
#
_symmetry.space_group_name_H-M   'P 1'
#
loop_
_entity.id
_entity.type
_entity.pdbx_description
1 polymer ?
#
loop_
_entity_poly.entity_id
_entity_poly.type
_entity_poly.pdbx_seq_one_letter_code
_entity_poly.pdbx_strand_id
1 'polypeptide(L)'
;MSSENLDRGLVLDAVRVTEIAAIAAWKLVGRGDEKEADQAAVDAMRTALNDLDIDGEIVIGEGERDEAPMLYIGEKVGSGKGPA
;
A
#
# COMPACT_ATOMS: atom_id res chain seq x y z
N MET A 1 8.72 -18.77 18.23
CA MET A 1 7.97 -17.73 18.97
C MET A 1 8.25 -16.43 18.25
N SER A 2 7.31 -15.98 17.42
CA SER A 2 7.38 -14.65 16.80
C SER A 2 7.46 -13.61 17.92
N SER A 3 8.37 -12.66 17.77
CA SER A 3 8.39 -11.46 18.60
C SER A 3 7.01 -10.80 18.51
N GLU A 4 6.33 -10.59 19.64
CA GLU A 4 5.07 -9.83 19.70
C GLU A 4 5.23 -8.35 19.27
N ASN A 5 6.46 -7.90 19.04
CA ASN A 5 6.74 -6.56 18.55
C ASN A 5 7.03 -6.60 17.04
N LEU A 6 6.30 -5.75 16.29
CA LEU A 6 6.65 -5.38 14.92
C LEU A 6 8.13 -4.97 14.88
N ASP A 7 8.84 -5.42 13.85
CA ASP A 7 10.19 -4.94 13.60
C ASP A 7 10.16 -3.41 13.38
N ARG A 8 11.11 -2.71 14.00
CA ARG A 8 11.22 -1.24 13.88
C ARG A 8 11.46 -0.83 12.42
N GLY A 9 12.13 -1.66 11.63
CA GLY A 9 12.31 -1.44 10.19
C GLY A 9 10.96 -1.36 9.49
N LEU A 10 10.13 -2.39 9.67
CA LEU A 10 8.79 -2.47 9.09
C LEU A 10 7.90 -1.26 9.46
N VAL A 11 7.99 -0.77 10.70
CA VAL A 11 7.25 0.43 11.12
C VAL A 11 7.67 1.67 10.32
N LEU A 12 8.96 1.88 10.11
CA LEU A 12 9.47 3.01 9.33
C LEU A 12 9.18 2.86 7.84
N ASP A 13 9.15 1.64 7.35
CA ASP A 13 8.81 1.36 5.96
C ASP A 13 7.33 1.60 5.67
N ALA A 14 6.44 1.25 6.60
CA ALA A 14 5.03 1.61 6.52
C ALA A 14 4.81 3.13 6.46
N VAL A 15 5.59 3.91 7.24
CA VAL A 15 5.57 5.38 7.14
C VAL A 15 5.94 5.82 5.72
N ARG A 16 7.00 5.25 5.14
CA ARG A 16 7.44 5.61 3.79
C ARG A 16 6.40 5.30 2.71
N VAL A 17 5.71 4.17 2.82
CA VAL A 17 4.60 3.82 1.91
C VAL A 17 3.53 4.92 1.94
N THR A 18 3.12 5.35 3.14
CA THR A 18 2.09 6.40 3.28
C THR A 18 2.56 7.77 2.77
N GLU A 19 3.83 8.12 2.98
CA GLU A 19 4.42 9.36 2.45
C GLU A 19 4.40 9.40 0.92
N ILE A 20 4.81 8.31 0.27
CA ILE A 20 4.87 8.23 -1.20
C ILE A 20 3.46 8.33 -1.79
N ALA A 21 2.48 7.63 -1.21
CA ALA A 21 1.08 7.70 -1.64
C ALA A 21 0.51 9.12 -1.50
N ALA A 22 0.74 9.77 -0.35
CA ALA A 22 0.29 11.13 -0.10
C ALA A 22 0.93 12.13 -1.08
N ILE A 23 2.23 12.00 -1.36
CA ILE A 23 2.94 12.86 -2.33
C ILE A 23 2.39 12.66 -3.74
N ALA A 24 2.03 11.43 -4.12
CA ALA A 24 1.44 11.14 -5.43
C ALA A 24 0.08 11.83 -5.60
N ALA A 25 -0.85 11.63 -4.66
CA ALA A 25 -2.14 12.30 -4.67
C ALA A 25 -2.05 13.83 -4.55
N TRP A 26 -1.09 14.35 -3.79
CA TRP A 26 -0.95 15.79 -3.55
C TRP A 26 -0.77 16.60 -4.85
N LYS A 27 -0.12 16.01 -5.87
CA LYS A 27 0.07 16.66 -7.19
C LYS A 27 -1.24 17.00 -7.92
N LEU A 28 -2.34 16.37 -7.49
CA LEU A 28 -3.66 16.46 -8.10
C LEU A 28 -4.65 17.26 -7.24
N VAL A 29 -4.22 17.75 -6.07
CA VAL A 29 -5.05 18.58 -5.19
C VAL A 29 -5.53 19.84 -5.91
N GLY A 30 -6.83 20.12 -5.79
CA GLY A 30 -7.48 21.28 -6.40
C GLY A 30 -7.83 21.13 -7.88
N ARG A 31 -7.60 19.97 -8.50
CA ARG A 31 -7.97 19.72 -9.91
C ARG A 31 -9.40 19.26 -10.11
N GLY A 32 -10.09 18.84 -9.04
CA GLY A 32 -11.47 18.35 -9.11
C GLY A 32 -11.61 16.96 -9.74
N ASP A 33 -10.50 16.24 -9.94
CA ASP A 33 -10.49 14.85 -10.43
C ASP A 33 -10.14 13.90 -9.29
N GLU A 34 -11.16 13.42 -8.60
CA GLU A 34 -11.04 12.47 -7.48
C GLU A 34 -10.46 11.14 -7.94
N LYS A 35 -10.88 10.64 -9.11
CA LYS A 35 -10.48 9.32 -9.60
C LYS A 35 -9.01 9.29 -9.99
N GLU A 36 -8.52 10.35 -10.63
CA GLU A 36 -7.09 10.45 -10.96
C GLU A 36 -6.24 10.56 -9.68
N ALA A 37 -6.72 11.32 -8.68
CA ALA A 37 -6.02 11.48 -7.41
C ALA A 37 -5.92 10.17 -6.63
N ASP A 38 -7.01 9.42 -6.59
CA ASP A 38 -7.11 8.12 -5.95
C ASP A 38 -6.21 7.09 -6.64
N GLN A 39 -6.31 6.98 -7.97
CA GLN A 39 -5.47 6.09 -8.77
C GLN A 39 -3.97 6.37 -8.54
N ALA A 40 -3.57 7.64 -8.50
CA ALA A 40 -2.19 8.01 -8.27
C ALA A 40 -1.68 7.58 -6.88
N ALA A 41 -2.52 7.64 -5.84
CA ALA A 41 -2.17 7.16 -4.51
C ALA A 41 -2.08 5.63 -4.46
N VAL A 42 -3.06 4.92 -5.01
CA VAL A 42 -3.14 3.46 -5.04
C VAL A 42 -1.94 2.86 -5.78
N ASP A 43 -1.59 3.41 -6.95
CA ASP A 43 -0.44 2.96 -7.75
C ASP A 43 0.88 3.07 -6.98
N ALA A 44 1.06 4.25 -6.36
CA ALA A 44 2.25 4.58 -5.61
C ALA A 44 2.36 3.71 -4.35
N MET A 45 1.26 3.53 -3.62
CA MET A 45 1.18 2.69 -2.43
C MET A 45 1.47 1.24 -2.76
N ARG A 46 0.82 0.68 -3.80
CA ARG A 46 1.02 -0.71 -4.22
C ARG A 46 2.47 -0.98 -4.63
N THR A 47 3.07 -0.06 -5.38
CA THR A 47 4.48 -0.18 -5.78
C THR A 47 5.39 -0.18 -4.55
N ALA A 48 5.20 0.78 -3.63
CA ALA A 48 6.01 0.87 -2.43
C ALA A 48 5.82 -0.33 -1.49
N LEU A 49 4.60 -0.87 -1.38
CA LEU A 49 4.32 -2.11 -0.62
C LEU A 49 5.06 -3.30 -1.21
N ASN A 50 5.10 -3.44 -2.54
CA ASN A 50 5.78 -4.55 -3.21
C ASN A 50 7.30 -4.52 -3.10
N ASP A 51 7.88 -3.37 -2.77
CA ASP A 51 9.31 -3.24 -2.49
C ASP A 51 9.67 -3.67 -1.05
N LEU A 52 8.69 -3.87 -0.17
CA LEU A 52 8.94 -4.27 1.23
C LEU A 52 9.20 -5.77 1.36
N ASP A 53 10.09 -6.13 2.28
CA ASP A 53 10.38 -7.50 2.66
C ASP A 53 9.31 -8.05 3.63
N ILE A 54 8.12 -8.29 3.08
CA ILE A 54 6.93 -8.88 3.75
C ILE A 54 6.22 -9.89 2.83
N ASP A 55 5.46 -10.81 3.44
CA ASP A 55 4.44 -11.62 2.75
C ASP A 55 3.05 -11.13 3.17
N GLY A 56 2.69 -9.94 2.70
CA GLY A 56 1.49 -9.23 3.12
C GLY A 56 0.24 -9.66 2.37
N GLU A 57 -0.91 -9.54 3.03
CA GLU A 57 -2.23 -9.70 2.42
C GLU A 57 -3.10 -8.48 2.72
N ILE A 58 -3.72 -7.93 1.68
CA ILE A 58 -4.69 -6.85 1.82
C ILE A 58 -5.97 -7.42 2.40
N VAL A 59 -6.22 -7.14 3.68
CA VAL A 59 -7.49 -7.53 4.35
C VAL A 59 -8.55 -6.44 4.27
N ILE A 60 -8.13 -5.20 4.01
CA ILE A 60 -8.98 -4.03 3.77
C ILE A 60 -8.30 -3.23 2.65
N GLY A 61 -9.03 -2.91 1.60
CA GLY A 61 -8.50 -2.22 0.42
C GLY A 61 -9.58 -1.48 -0.36
N GLU A 62 -9.31 -1.19 -1.63
CA GLU A 62 -10.19 -0.38 -2.51
C GLU A 62 -11.54 -1.05 -2.82
N GLY A 63 -11.61 -2.37 -2.66
CA GLY A 63 -12.83 -3.13 -2.85
C GLY A 63 -12.58 -4.62 -3.07
N GLU A 64 -13.61 -5.32 -3.53
CA GLU A 64 -13.50 -6.69 -3.99
C GLU A 64 -12.69 -6.76 -5.30
N ARG A 65 -12.07 -7.91 -5.59
CA ARG A 65 -11.21 -8.10 -6.78
C ARG A 65 -11.90 -7.76 -8.11
N ASP A 66 -13.21 -7.95 -8.18
CA ASP A 66 -14.00 -7.67 -9.39
C ASP A 66 -14.27 -6.17 -9.59
N GLU A 67 -14.14 -5.37 -8.52
CA GLU A 67 -14.46 -3.94 -8.49
C GLU A 67 -13.19 -3.07 -8.45
N ALA A 68 -12.10 -3.60 -7.89
CA ALA A 68 -10.82 -2.91 -7.74
C ALA A 68 -9.68 -3.68 -8.45
N PRO A 69 -8.97 -3.07 -9.41
CA PRO A 69 -7.85 -3.72 -10.10
C PRO A 69 -6.58 -3.82 -9.24
N MET A 70 -6.48 -3.04 -8.16
CA MET A 70 -5.32 -2.91 -7.30
C MET A 70 -5.74 -2.65 -5.85
N LEU A 71 -4.91 -3.12 -4.93
CA LEU A 71 -5.17 -3.14 -3.48
C LEU A 71 -6.54 -3.72 -3.15
N TYR A 72 -6.92 -4.82 -3.82
CA TYR A 72 -8.19 -5.49 -3.56
C TYR A 72 -8.08 -6.47 -2.37
N ILE A 73 -9.21 -6.83 -1.77
CA ILE A 73 -9.24 -7.77 -0.64
C ILE A 73 -8.70 -9.15 -1.06
N GLY A 74 -7.67 -9.62 -0.37
CA GLY A 74 -6.94 -10.86 -0.66
C GLY A 74 -5.77 -10.68 -1.63
N GLU A 75 -5.45 -9.46 -2.06
CA GLU A 75 -4.24 -9.21 -2.85
C GLU A 75 -2.98 -9.47 -2.00
N LYS A 76 -2.00 -10.16 -2.61
CA LYS A 76 -0.68 -10.38 -2.01
C LYS A 76 0.25 -9.23 -2.36
N VAL A 77 0.92 -8.68 -1.35
CA VAL A 77 1.82 -7.54 -1.47
C VAL A 77 3.14 -7.79 -0.73
N GLY A 78 4.19 -7.12 -1.18
CA GLY A 78 5.55 -7.32 -0.69
C GLY A 78 6.36 -8.29 -1.54
N SER A 79 7.64 -8.39 -1.24
CA SER A 79 8.61 -9.23 -1.94
C SER A 79 8.41 -10.72 -1.68
N GLY A 80 7.55 -11.08 -0.72
CA GLY A 80 7.36 -12.44 -0.22
C GLY A 80 8.51 -12.95 0.65
N LYS A 81 9.52 -12.10 0.90
CA LYS A 81 10.68 -12.42 1.73
C LYS A 81 10.54 -11.65 3.03
N GLY A 82 9.82 -12.19 4.00
CA GLY A 82 9.59 -11.46 5.24
C GLY A 82 8.60 -12.13 6.17
N PRO A 83 8.27 -11.49 7.30
CA PRO A 83 7.15 -11.92 8.12
C PRO A 83 5.84 -11.85 7.33
N ALA A 84 4.93 -12.76 7.67
CA ALA A 84 3.53 -12.78 7.24
C ALA A 84 2.64 -12.16 8.31
#